data_AF-A0A919T6X2-F1
#
_entry.id   AF-A0A919T6X2-F1
#
_cell.length_a   1.000
_cell.length_b   1.000
_cell.length_c   1.000
_cell.angle_alpha   90.00
_cell.angle_beta   90.00
_cell.angle_gamma   90.00
#
_symmetry.space_group_name_H-M   'P 1'
#
loop_
_entity.id
_entity.type
_entity.pdbx_description
1 polymer ?
#
loop_
_entity_poly.entity_id
_entity_poly.type
_entity_poly.pdbx_seq_one_letter_code
_entity_poly.pdbx_strand_id
1 'polypeptide(L)'
;MTATLTPAEQQEAERLLAGLHDRGYIDYEQHKTLTAGARVRHRGQQYPEAYRDGTGNIVAVTARNERDVELVVAYDKPRFEGMSRLTVLADYHVEVIG
;
A
#
# COMPACT_ATOMS: atom_id res chain seq x y z
N MET A 1 -5.93 -12.61 2.52
CA MET A 1 -5.05 -13.34 1.57
C MET A 1 -3.99 -12.36 1.13
N THR A 2 -2.72 -12.67 1.34
CA THR A 2 -1.60 -11.85 0.85
C THR A 2 -1.71 -11.73 -0.67
N ALA A 3 -1.54 -10.53 -1.23
CA ALA A 3 -1.56 -10.38 -2.69
C ALA A 3 -0.46 -11.27 -3.29
N THR A 4 -0.83 -12.15 -4.23
CA THR A 4 0.17 -12.84 -5.05
C THR A 4 0.81 -11.79 -5.96
N LEU A 5 2.08 -11.48 -5.71
CA LEU A 5 2.87 -10.58 -6.55
C LEU A 5 3.58 -11.39 -7.64
N THR A 6 3.64 -10.86 -8.85
CA THR A 6 4.54 -11.39 -9.88
C THR A 6 6.00 -11.10 -9.50
N PRO A 7 7.00 -11.77 -10.12
CA PRO A 7 8.41 -11.48 -9.83
C PRO A 7 8.81 -10.01 -10.08
N ALA A 8 8.23 -9.37 -11.10
CA ALA A 8 8.48 -7.95 -11.37
C ALA A 8 7.85 -7.05 -10.29
N GLU A 9 6.67 -7.41 -9.80
CA GLU A 9 6.00 -6.70 -8.72
C GLU A 9 6.71 -6.87 -7.38
N GLN A 10 7.29 -8.05 -7.14
CA GLN A 10 8.13 -8.31 -5.97
C GLN A 10 9.37 -7.41 -5.98
N GLN A 11 10.07 -7.31 -7.11
CA GLN A 11 11.22 -6.39 -7.26
C GLN A 11 10.80 -4.92 -7.07
N GLU A 12 9.63 -4.53 -7.59
CA GLU A 12 9.11 -3.18 -7.39
C GLU A 12 8.75 -2.92 -5.92
N ALA A 13 8.14 -3.88 -5.22
CA ALA A 13 7.86 -3.78 -3.79
C ALA A 13 9.16 -3.60 -2.98
N GLU A 14 10.18 -4.39 -3.28
CA GLU A 14 11.51 -4.29 -2.67
C GLU A 14 12.15 -2.92 -2.93
N ARG A 15 12.04 -2.40 -4.16
CA ARG A 15 12.51 -1.06 -4.50
C ARG A 15 11.78 0.04 -3.72
N LEU A 16 10.46 -0.07 -3.57
CA LEU A 16 9.67 0.88 -2.79
C LEU A 16 10.02 0.84 -1.30
N LEU A 17 10.20 -0.37 -0.74
CA LEU A 17 10.62 -0.57 0.65
C LEU A 17 12.01 -0.02 0.91
N ALA A 18 12.98 -0.32 0.06
CA ALA A 18 14.33 0.25 0.18
C ALA A 18 14.31 1.79 0.21
N GLY A 19 13.49 2.41 -0.66
CA GLY A 19 13.33 3.87 -0.67
C GLY A 19 12.67 4.44 0.60
N LEU A 20 11.84 3.66 1.30
CA LEU A 20 11.28 4.02 2.61
C LEU A 20 12.33 3.85 3.72
N HIS A 21 13.09 2.76 3.69
CA HIS A 21 14.17 2.48 4.64
C HIS A 21 15.27 3.55 4.57
N ASP A 22 15.67 3.98 3.37
CA ASP A 22 16.63 5.08 3.17
C ASP A 22 16.16 6.41 3.79
N ARG A 23 14.84 6.58 3.98
CA ARG A 23 14.22 7.75 4.62
C ARG A 23 13.98 7.57 6.11
N GLY A 24 14.40 6.44 6.67
CA GLY A 24 14.30 6.11 8.09
C GLY A 24 12.98 5.49 8.52
N TYR A 25 12.16 4.99 7.58
CA TYR A 25 11.03 4.12 7.93
C TYR A 25 11.54 2.72 8.24
N ILE A 26 10.90 2.04 9.18
CA ILE A 26 11.19 0.64 9.50
C ILE A 26 9.96 -0.22 9.25
N ASP A 27 10.18 -1.51 9.00
CA ASP A 27 9.09 -2.48 8.88
C ASP A 27 8.32 -2.56 10.20
N TYR A 28 7.00 -2.58 10.07
CA TYR A 28 6.10 -2.59 11.21
C TYR A 28 5.07 -3.68 10.99
N GLU A 29 4.94 -4.60 11.94
CA GLU A 29 4.07 -5.78 11.77
C GLU A 29 2.59 -5.36 11.61
N GLN A 30 2.18 -4.37 12.39
CA GLN A 30 0.80 -3.91 12.45
C GLN A 30 0.72 -2.45 12.92
N HIS A 31 -0.12 -1.65 12.24
CA HIS A 31 -0.55 -0.34 12.72
C HIS A 31 -2.07 -0.27 12.76
N LYS A 32 -2.66 -0.20 13.96
CA LYS A 32 -4.12 -0.27 14.15
C LYS A 32 -4.68 -1.56 13.53
N THR A 33 -5.51 -1.48 12.49
CA THR A 33 -6.06 -2.63 11.74
C THR A 33 -5.28 -2.92 10.45
N LEU A 34 -4.22 -2.17 10.17
CA LEU A 34 -3.42 -2.29 8.95
C LEU A 34 -2.30 -3.30 9.18
N THR A 35 -2.31 -4.37 8.40
CA THR A 35 -1.31 -5.44 8.40
C THR A 35 -1.00 -5.87 6.97
N ALA A 36 0.16 -6.46 6.74
CA ALA A 36 0.43 -7.11 5.47
C ALA A 36 -0.64 -8.16 5.14
N GLY A 37 -1.16 -8.13 3.92
CA GLY A 37 -2.26 -8.97 3.46
C GLY A 37 -3.66 -8.47 3.80
N ALA A 38 -3.80 -7.38 4.57
CA ALA A 38 -5.09 -6.74 4.79
C ALA A 38 -5.61 -6.09 3.50
N ARG A 39 -6.91 -6.21 3.28
CA ARG A 39 -7.61 -5.65 2.12
C ARG A 39 -8.03 -4.22 2.43
N VAL A 40 -7.76 -3.29 1.52
CA VAL A 40 -8.04 -1.87 1.71
C VAL A 40 -8.75 -1.26 0.52
N ARG A 41 -9.51 -0.19 0.76
CA ARG A 41 -9.91 0.80 -0.25
C ARG A 41 -9.21 2.12 -0.01
N HIS A 42 -8.97 2.88 -1.07
CA HIS A 42 -8.56 4.28 -0.97
C HIS A 42 -9.71 5.12 -0.38
N ARG A 43 -9.38 6.01 0.55
CA ARG A 43 -10.26 6.99 1.18
C ARG A 43 -9.78 8.42 0.86
N GLY A 44 -10.70 9.35 0.60
CA GLY A 44 -10.40 10.79 0.52
C GLY A 44 -10.06 11.37 -0.87
N GLN A 45 -10.29 10.63 -1.95
CA GLN A 45 -10.22 11.18 -3.31
C GLN A 45 -11.59 11.75 -3.73
N GLN A 46 -11.59 12.87 -4.47
CA GLN A 46 -12.82 13.52 -4.97
C GLN A 46 -13.47 12.78 -6.14
N TYR A 47 -12.74 11.84 -6.78
CA TYR A 47 -13.18 11.14 -7.98
C TYR A 47 -13.79 9.76 -7.66
N PRO A 48 -15.01 9.45 -8.12
CA PRO A 48 -15.69 8.17 -7.86
C PRO A 48 -14.89 6.92 -8.26
N GLU A 49 -14.06 7.02 -9.29
CA GLU A 49 -13.23 5.94 -9.84
C GLU A 49 -12.18 5.47 -8.82
N ALA A 50 -11.63 6.38 -8.02
CA ALA A 50 -10.71 6.03 -6.95
C ALA A 50 -11.37 5.23 -5.82
N TYR A 51 -12.69 5.36 -5.64
CA TYR A 51 -13.45 4.57 -4.68
C TYR A 51 -13.84 3.19 -5.23
N ARG A 52 -14.14 3.10 -6.54
CA ARG A 52 -14.54 1.85 -7.21
C ARG A 52 -13.37 0.94 -7.54
N ASP A 53 -12.27 1.51 -8.04
CA ASP A 53 -11.11 0.75 -8.53
C ASP A 53 -9.89 0.88 -7.59
N GLY A 54 -9.95 1.73 -6.56
CA GLY A 54 -8.89 1.89 -5.57
C GLY A 54 -8.91 0.85 -4.46
N THR A 55 -9.24 -0.41 -4.77
CA THR A 55 -9.12 -1.52 -3.81
C THR A 55 -7.89 -2.38 -4.08
N GLY A 56 -7.27 -2.87 -3.01
CA GLY A 56 -6.00 -3.57 -3.09
C GLY A 56 -5.65 -4.25 -1.77
N ASN A 57 -4.48 -4.89 -1.73
CA ASN A 57 -3.96 -5.47 -0.49
C ASN A 57 -2.70 -4.72 -0.06
N ILE A 58 -2.54 -4.57 1.26
CA ILE A 58 -1.29 -4.11 1.84
C ILE A 58 -0.22 -5.19 1.62
N VAL A 59 0.90 -4.79 1.05
CA VAL A 59 2.11 -5.63 0.90
C VAL A 59 2.98 -5.49 2.15
N ALA A 60 3.16 -4.27 2.63
CA ALA A 60 3.95 -3.98 3.82
C ALA A 60 3.42 -2.73 4.54
N VAL A 61 3.62 -2.71 5.85
CA VAL A 61 3.38 -1.55 6.71
C VAL A 61 4.74 -1.07 7.20
N THR A 62 5.02 0.21 7.07
CA THR A 62 6.26 0.83 7.53
C THR A 62 5.95 2.06 8.36
N ALA A 63 6.80 2.35 9.33
CA ALA A 63 6.61 3.51 10.19
C ALA A 63 7.95 4.18 10.49
N ARG A 64 7.95 5.50 10.55
CA ARG A 64 9.07 6.28 11.12
C ARG A 64 8.80 6.65 12.58
N ASN A 65 7.52 6.78 12.95
CA ASN A 65 7.00 6.94 14.30
C ASN A 65 5.48 6.64 14.27
N GLU A 66 4.81 6.70 15.42
CA GLU A 66 3.36 6.37 15.52
C GLU A 66 2.43 7.25 14.68
N ARG A 67 2.89 8.42 14.22
CA ARG A 67 2.11 9.38 13.43
C ARG A 67 2.47 9.39 11.95
N ASP A 68 3.52 8.67 11.57
CA ASP A 68 4.11 8.71 10.24
C ASP A 68 4.28 7.29 9.73
N VAL A 69 3.20 6.80 9.12
CA VAL A 69 3.03 5.41 8.69
C VAL A 69 2.73 5.40 7.20
N GLU A 70 3.58 4.69 6.46
CA GLU A 70 3.52 4.51 5.02
C GLU A 70 3.27 3.03 4.71
N LEU A 71 2.37 2.80 3.76
CA LEU A 71 1.93 1.48 3.33
C LEU A 71 2.40 1.25 1.90
N VAL A 72 2.99 0.09 1.64
CA VAL A 72 3.10 -0.41 0.26
C VAL A 72 1.82 -1.16 -0.05
N VAL A 73 1.08 -0.70 -1.06
CA VAL A 73 -0.22 -1.28 -1.45
C VAL A 73 -0.14 -1.75 -2.89
N ALA A 74 -0.59 -2.98 -3.12
CA ALA A 74 -0.81 -3.51 -4.46
C ALA A 74 -2.31 -3.45 -4.78
N TYR A 75 -2.70 -2.48 -5.62
CA TYR A 75 -4.07 -2.37 -6.11
C TYR A 75 -4.44 -3.55 -7.02
N ASP A 76 -5.73 -3.80 -7.19
CA ASP A 76 -6.21 -4.84 -8.12
C ASP A 76 -5.87 -4.52 -9.56
N LYS A 77 -5.85 -3.24 -9.90
CA LYS A 77 -5.53 -2.72 -11.23
C LYS A 77 -4.59 -1.53 -11.10
N PRO A 78 -3.74 -1.27 -12.11
CA PRO A 78 -3.02 -0.01 -12.21
C PRO A 78 -3.97 1.18 -12.14
N ARG A 79 -3.56 2.26 -11.47
CA ARG A 79 -4.33 3.52 -11.42
C ARG A 79 -4.38 4.21 -12.79
N PHE A 80 -3.35 3.99 -13.60
CA PHE A 80 -3.24 4.46 -14.97
C PHE A 80 -2.66 3.33 -15.83
N GLU A 81 -3.11 3.25 -17.07
CA GLU A 81 -2.61 2.25 -18.02
C GLU A 81 -1.09 2.41 -18.21
N GLY A 82 -0.37 1.29 -18.22
CA GLY A 82 1.09 1.26 -18.34
C GLY A 82 1.87 1.56 -17.05
N MET A 83 1.20 1.86 -15.93
CA MET A 83 1.85 2.04 -14.62
C MET A 83 1.82 0.76 -13.78
N SER A 84 2.69 0.72 -12.77
CA SER A 84 2.61 -0.29 -11.71
C SER A 84 1.30 -0.15 -10.93
N ARG A 85 0.75 -1.28 -10.49
CA ARG A 85 -0.36 -1.29 -9.51
C ARG A 85 0.13 -1.15 -8.06
N LEU A 86 1.45 -1.21 -7.84
CA LEU A 86 2.06 -0.94 -6.54
C LEU A 86 2.25 0.55 -6.33
N THR A 87 1.99 1.02 -5.13
CA THR A 87 2.22 2.40 -4.71
C THR A 87 2.55 2.46 -3.22
N VAL A 88 3.10 3.59 -2.81
CA VAL A 88 3.20 3.99 -1.40
C VAL A 88 2.05 4.93 -1.06
N LEU A 89 1.45 4.75 0.12
CA LEU A 89 0.36 5.59 0.65
C LEU A 89 0.45 5.73 2.16
N ALA A 90 0.18 6.93 2.67
CA ALA A 90 0.04 7.14 4.10
C ALA A 90 -1.22 6.44 4.66
N ASP A 91 -1.18 6.05 5.94
CA ASP A 91 -2.25 5.28 6.61
C ASP A 91 -3.65 5.92 6.49
N TYR A 92 -3.72 7.25 6.56
CA TYR A 92 -4.98 8.01 6.50
C TYR A 92 -5.64 8.03 5.11
N HIS A 93 -4.94 7.60 4.06
CA HIS A 93 -5.50 7.48 2.71
C HIS A 93 -6.22 6.17 2.43
N VAL A 94 -6.30 5.27 3.41
CA VAL A 94 -6.94 3.97 3.22
C VAL A 94 -7.93 3.64 4.33
N GLU A 95 -8.80 2.69 4.02
CA GLU A 95 -9.71 2.07 4.97
C GLU A 95 -9.69 0.55 4.71
N VAL A 96 -9.57 -0.24 5.77
CA VAL A 96 -9.65 -1.70 5.68
C VAL A 96 -11.07 -2.11 5.29
N ILE A 97 -11.20 -2.97 4.28
CA ILE A 97 -12.47 -3.53 3.82
C ILE A 97 -12.38 -5.05 3.89
N GLY A 98 -13.21 -5.68 4.72
CA GLY A 98 -13.16 -7.12 4.96
C GLY A 98 -13.29 -7.45 6.43
#